data_AF-A0A1R3XSI7-F1
#
_entry.id   AF-A0A1R3XSI7-F1
#
_cell.length_a   1.000
_cell.length_b   1.000
_cell.length_c   1.000
_cell.angle_alpha   90.00
_cell.angle_beta   90.00
_cell.angle_gamma   90.00
#
_symmetry.space_group_name_H-M   'P 1'
#
loop_
_entity.id
_entity.type
_entity.pdbx_description
1 polymer ?
#
loop_
_entity_poly.entity_id
_entity_poly.type
_entity_poly.pdbx_seq_one_letter_code
_entity_poly.pdbx_strand_id
1 'polypeptide(L)'
;MSLDINVFTRNLSDDLIPKIVERLNDYEMVVEVHPDFSFSSQTGFLPFKFQLKNPPLEILKNKDLISGFELYIDDFNLQEEKEKLKPKLSFFDKLKGKKITEVQLARPEIEDKLKNYNKVVSFVWHASESFEFRFASLTSAILIELTDGICSYPADDIWYETEGIVDKAFKEIKEYEQSLNKKEIKYHEFEGW
;
A
#
# COMPACT_ATOMS: atom_id res chain seq x y z
N MET A 1 -14.34 6.75 2.81
CA MET A 1 -14.10 5.29 2.69
C MET A 1 -12.59 5.14 2.63
N SER A 2 -12.04 4.30 3.49
CA SER A 2 -10.61 3.97 3.47
C SER A 2 -10.42 2.67 2.71
N LEU A 3 -9.30 2.55 2.03
CA LEU A 3 -8.89 1.40 1.24
C LEU A 3 -7.46 1.05 1.64
N ASP A 4 -7.08 -0.21 1.44
CA ASP A 4 -5.76 -0.72 1.81
C ASP A 4 -5.12 -1.58 0.72
N ILE A 5 -3.78 -1.52 0.68
CA ILE A 5 -2.91 -2.43 -0.07
C ILE A 5 -1.98 -3.06 0.95
N ASN A 6 -1.87 -4.40 0.92
CA ASN A 6 -0.99 -5.14 1.82
C ASN A 6 0.18 -5.72 1.03
N VAL A 7 1.41 -5.40 1.41
CA VAL A 7 2.64 -5.93 0.82
C VAL A 7 3.26 -6.95 1.78
N PHE A 8 3.42 -8.18 1.32
CA PHE A 8 4.09 -9.25 2.06
C PHE A 8 5.57 -9.31 1.66
N THR A 9 6.46 -9.26 2.65
CA THR A 9 7.91 -9.20 2.43
C THR A 9 8.71 -9.90 3.53
N ARG A 10 10.01 -10.14 3.27
CA ARG A 10 10.94 -10.81 4.20
C ARG A 10 11.76 -9.84 5.04
N ASN A 11 12.14 -8.71 4.42
CA ASN A 11 13.09 -7.77 4.96
C ASN A 11 12.56 -6.37 4.75
N LEU A 12 12.58 -5.59 5.81
CA LEU A 12 12.22 -4.19 5.80
C LEU A 12 13.28 -3.45 6.62
N SER A 13 13.99 -2.54 5.98
CA SER A 13 15.09 -1.80 6.57
C SER A 13 15.09 -0.37 6.07
N ASP A 14 15.64 0.54 6.87
CA ASP A 14 15.69 1.96 6.54
C ASP A 14 16.58 2.26 5.31
N ASP A 15 17.41 1.30 4.88
CA ASP A 15 18.16 1.42 3.62
C ASP A 15 17.26 1.45 2.36
N LEU A 16 16.01 1.01 2.49
CA LEU A 16 15.02 1.06 1.42
C LEU A 16 14.43 2.45 1.25
N ILE A 17 14.38 3.27 2.31
CA ILE A 17 13.77 4.61 2.29
C ILE A 17 14.36 5.49 1.18
N PRO A 18 15.69 5.69 1.08
CA PRO A 18 16.26 6.49 0.00
C PRO A 18 15.99 5.91 -1.39
N LYS A 19 15.96 4.57 -1.53
CA LYS A 19 15.66 3.89 -2.81
C LYS A 19 14.20 4.09 -3.22
N ILE A 20 13.28 4.06 -2.27
CA ILE A 20 11.85 4.33 -2.48
C ILE A 20 11.68 5.77 -2.94
N VAL A 21 12.29 6.74 -2.23
CA VAL A 21 12.24 8.15 -2.61
C VAL A 21 12.82 8.37 -4.00
N GLU A 22 13.98 7.78 -4.31
CA GLU A 22 14.59 7.84 -5.64
C GLU A 22 13.65 7.31 -6.72
N ARG A 23 13.10 6.11 -6.54
CA ARG A 23 12.16 5.50 -7.51
C ARG A 23 10.88 6.31 -7.66
N LEU A 24 10.34 6.89 -6.58
CA LEU A 24 9.18 7.77 -6.64
C LEU A 24 9.44 9.02 -7.51
N ASN A 25 10.67 9.55 -7.53
CA ASN A 25 11.04 10.70 -8.36
C ASN A 25 10.99 10.42 -9.87
N ASP A 26 10.99 9.14 -10.28
CA ASP A 26 10.85 8.72 -11.68
C ASP A 26 9.43 8.92 -12.21
N TYR A 27 8.42 9.05 -11.33
CA TYR A 27 6.99 9.06 -11.69
C TYR A 27 6.35 10.46 -11.64
N GLU A 28 6.91 11.36 -12.45
CA GLU A 28 6.43 12.74 -12.67
C GLU A 28 6.31 13.60 -11.40
N MET A 29 7.13 13.35 -10.39
CA MET A 29 7.19 14.18 -9.19
C MET A 29 8.61 14.42 -8.70
N VAL A 30 8.76 15.47 -7.89
CA VAL A 30 9.89 15.64 -6.98
C VAL A 30 9.36 15.36 -5.58
N VAL A 31 9.97 14.44 -4.83
CA VAL A 31 9.44 14.00 -3.54
C VAL A 31 10.50 13.94 -2.45
N GLU A 32 10.09 14.31 -1.24
CA GLU A 32 10.82 14.15 0.02
C GLU A 32 9.88 13.45 1.01
N VAL A 33 10.39 12.47 1.77
CA VAL A 33 9.66 11.85 2.88
C VAL A 33 9.99 12.57 4.19
N HIS A 34 9.10 12.49 5.18
CA HIS A 34 9.36 13.03 6.51
C HIS A 34 10.73 12.58 7.05
N PRO A 35 11.57 13.48 7.60
CA PRO A 35 12.95 13.17 7.99
C PRO A 35 13.06 12.11 9.09
N ASP A 36 12.05 12.01 9.96
CA ASP A 36 12.01 11.03 11.05
C ASP A 36 11.44 9.67 10.64
N PHE A 37 11.17 9.45 9.35
CA PHE A 37 10.65 8.17 8.89
C PHE A 37 11.67 7.03 9.11
N SER A 38 11.23 5.99 9.82
CA SER A 38 11.92 4.73 9.97
C SER A 38 10.91 3.59 9.94
N PHE A 39 11.19 2.52 9.22
CA PHE A 39 10.36 1.31 9.24
C PHE A 39 10.31 0.64 10.63
N SER A 40 11.29 0.93 11.49
CA SER A 40 11.36 0.34 12.84
C SER A 40 10.38 0.98 13.82
N SER A 41 9.94 2.22 13.56
CA SER A 41 9.09 3.00 14.48
C SER A 41 7.85 3.61 13.84
N GLN A 42 7.74 3.60 12.50
CA GLN A 42 6.60 4.18 11.80
C GLN A 42 5.31 3.43 12.14
N THR A 43 4.31 4.21 12.55
CA THR A 43 2.92 3.76 12.69
C THR A 43 2.00 4.94 12.45
N GLY A 44 0.90 4.72 11.71
CA GLY A 44 -0.02 5.79 11.32
C GLY A 44 0.49 6.60 10.13
N PHE A 45 0.05 7.85 10.03
CA PHE A 45 0.25 8.68 8.83
C PHE A 45 1.73 8.96 8.54
N LEU A 46 2.16 8.64 7.32
CA LEU A 46 3.48 8.90 6.77
C LEU A 46 3.39 10.01 5.71
N PRO A 47 3.81 11.24 6.03
CA PRO A 47 3.74 12.35 5.09
C PRO A 47 4.91 12.40 4.11
N PHE A 48 4.59 12.82 2.90
CA PHE A 48 5.51 13.14 1.81
C PHE A 48 5.25 14.56 1.34
N LYS A 49 6.32 15.34 1.26
CA LYS A 49 6.35 16.63 0.57
C LYS A 49 6.62 16.35 -0.90
N PHE A 50 5.90 16.99 -1.80
CA PHE A 50 6.09 16.76 -3.23
C PHE A 50 5.73 17.95 -4.11
N GLN A 51 6.28 17.95 -5.32
CA GLN A 51 5.87 18.81 -6.42
C GLN A 51 5.59 17.94 -7.65
N LEU A 52 4.50 18.23 -8.37
CA LEU A 52 4.18 17.55 -9.63
C LEU A 52 4.95 18.20 -10.79
N LYS A 53 5.65 17.39 -11.58
CA LYS A 53 6.34 17.84 -12.81
C LYS A 53 5.35 18.11 -13.94
N ASN A 54 4.26 17.34 -13.99
CA ASN A 54 3.22 17.42 -15.01
C ASN A 54 1.82 17.35 -14.35
N PRO A 55 1.38 18.41 -13.66
CA PRO A 55 0.13 18.39 -12.92
C PRO A 55 -1.09 18.33 -13.85
N PRO A 56 -2.17 17.61 -13.45
CA PRO A 56 -3.40 17.51 -14.25
C PRO A 56 -4.17 18.84 -14.31
N LEU A 57 -3.94 19.75 -13.37
CA LEU A 57 -4.64 21.02 -13.25
C LEU A 57 -3.67 22.17 -12.99
N GLU A 58 -3.88 23.30 -13.67
CA GLU A 58 -3.05 24.51 -13.54
C GLU A 58 -2.91 25.02 -12.10
N ILE A 59 -3.91 24.81 -11.24
CA ILE A 59 -3.90 25.25 -9.85
C ILE A 59 -2.78 24.58 -9.03
N LEU A 60 -2.27 23.44 -9.47
CA LEU A 60 -1.22 22.68 -8.78
C LEU A 60 0.19 23.06 -9.24
N LYS A 61 0.34 23.88 -10.29
CA LYS A 61 1.66 24.20 -10.84
C LYS A 61 2.51 24.96 -9.84
N ASN A 62 3.78 24.56 -9.76
CA ASN A 62 4.81 25.19 -8.92
C ASN A 62 4.43 25.29 -7.43
N LYS A 63 3.62 24.36 -6.93
CA LYS A 63 3.27 24.27 -5.51
C LYS A 63 4.06 23.16 -4.84
N ASP A 64 4.59 23.48 -3.66
CA ASP A 64 4.99 22.47 -2.68
C ASP A 64 3.72 21.95 -2.00
N LEU A 65 3.47 20.65 -2.14
CA LEU A 65 2.30 19.96 -1.63
C LEU A 65 2.71 18.95 -0.55
N ILE A 66 1.75 18.57 0.29
CA ILE A 66 1.90 17.47 1.26
C ILE A 66 0.73 16.49 1.13
N SER A 67 1.05 15.21 1.16
CA SER A 67 0.09 14.10 1.22
C SER A 67 0.79 12.87 1.79
N GLY A 68 0.18 11.69 1.72
CA GLY A 68 0.76 10.48 2.26
C GLY A 68 -0.23 9.32 2.33
N PHE A 69 -0.04 8.46 3.30
CA PHE A 69 -0.95 7.36 3.65
C PHE A 69 -0.67 6.93 5.08
N GLU A 70 -1.57 6.21 5.70
CA GLU A 70 -1.26 5.50 6.94
C GLU A 70 -0.47 4.23 6.63
N LEU A 71 0.63 4.03 7.37
CA LEU A 71 1.48 2.87 7.25
C LEU A 71 1.44 2.04 8.54
N TYR A 72 1.16 0.75 8.39
CA TYR A 72 1.21 -0.22 9.47
C TYR A 72 2.12 -1.38 9.07
N ILE A 73 2.92 -1.87 10.01
CA ILE A 73 3.91 -2.93 9.77
C ILE A 73 3.72 -3.97 10.86
N ASP A 74 3.28 -5.15 10.47
CA ASP A 74 2.99 -6.26 11.38
C ASP A 74 3.86 -7.48 11.06
N ASP A 75 4.05 -8.33 12.07
CA ASP A 75 4.56 -9.69 11.86
C ASP A 75 3.52 -10.50 11.08
N PHE A 76 3.99 -11.28 10.11
CA PHE A 76 3.16 -12.13 9.29
C PHE A 76 3.50 -13.61 9.47
N ASN A 77 2.47 -14.42 9.68
CA ASN A 77 2.56 -15.87 9.68
C ASN A 77 1.33 -16.45 8.95
N LEU A 78 1.58 -17.09 7.80
CA LEU A 78 0.52 -17.65 6.96
C LEU A 78 -0.41 -18.61 7.74
N GLN A 79 0.14 -19.42 8.64
CA GLN A 79 -0.68 -20.37 9.41
C GLN A 79 -1.59 -19.62 10.39
N GLU A 80 -1.07 -18.61 11.08
CA GLU A 80 -1.87 -17.80 12.00
C GLU A 80 -2.98 -17.04 11.27
N GLU A 81 -2.70 -16.48 10.08
CA GLU A 81 -3.73 -15.84 9.24
C GLU A 81 -4.81 -16.84 8.80
N LYS A 82 -4.42 -18.04 8.35
CA LYS A 82 -5.39 -19.10 8.01
C LYS A 82 -6.24 -19.52 9.21
N GLU A 83 -5.68 -19.57 10.42
CA GLU A 83 -6.45 -19.83 11.64
C GLU A 83 -7.45 -18.71 11.97
N LYS A 84 -7.08 -17.43 11.76
CA LYS A 84 -7.98 -16.28 11.97
C LYS A 84 -9.19 -16.31 11.04
N LEU A 85 -9.02 -16.83 9.83
CA LEU A 85 -10.11 -16.97 8.85
C LEU A 85 -11.08 -18.13 9.15
N LYS A 86 -10.70 -19.07 10.02
CA LYS A 86 -11.56 -20.22 10.32
C LYS A 86 -12.85 -19.78 11.01
N PRO A 87 -14.02 -20.24 10.54
CA PRO A 87 -15.28 -19.92 11.19
C PRO A 87 -15.30 -20.49 12.61
N LYS A 88 -15.65 -19.65 13.60
CA LYS A 88 -15.83 -20.09 14.99
C LYS A 88 -17.02 -21.05 15.06
N LEU A 89 -16.75 -22.35 15.24
CA LEU A 89 -17.80 -23.34 15.42
C LEU A 89 -18.56 -23.13 16.73
N SER A 90 -19.89 -23.12 16.66
CA SER A 90 -20.74 -23.12 17.85
C SER A 90 -20.66 -24.47 18.58
N PHE A 91 -21.10 -24.50 19.84
CA PHE A 91 -21.16 -25.74 20.63
C PHE A 91 -22.01 -26.83 19.95
N PHE A 92 -23.11 -26.45 19.27
CA PHE A 92 -23.96 -27.40 18.54
C PHE A 92 -23.29 -27.96 17.27
N ASP A 93 -22.47 -27.16 16.58
CA ASP A 93 -21.70 -27.64 15.42
C ASP A 93 -20.67 -28.69 15.82
N LYS A 94 -20.00 -28.47 16.98
CA LYS A 94 -19.05 -29.43 17.56
C LYS A 94 -19.74 -30.74 17.95
N LEU A 95 -20.93 -30.66 18.55
CA LEU A 95 -21.76 -31.82 18.91
C LEU A 95 -22.22 -32.64 17.69
N LYS A 96 -22.42 -32.00 16.54
CA LYS A 96 -22.74 -32.67 15.26
C LYS A 96 -21.50 -33.21 14.53
N GLY A 97 -20.31 -33.13 15.13
CA GLY A 97 -19.07 -33.61 14.51
C GLY A 97 -18.61 -32.82 13.29
N LYS A 98 -19.13 -31.58 13.12
CA LYS A 98 -18.78 -30.73 11.99
C LYS A 98 -17.31 -30.33 12.10
N LYS A 99 -16.50 -30.74 11.12
CA LYS A 99 -15.09 -30.35 11.02
C LYS A 99 -14.98 -29.03 10.26
N ILE A 100 -14.06 -28.16 10.69
CA ILE A 100 -13.69 -26.97 9.93
C ILE A 100 -12.90 -27.43 8.71
N THR A 101 -13.38 -27.10 7.52
CA THR A 101 -12.62 -27.26 6.28
C THR A 101 -11.41 -26.35 6.28
N GLU A 102 -10.33 -26.79 5.65
CA GLU A 102 -9.15 -25.95 5.44
C GLU A 102 -9.56 -24.66 4.70
N VAL A 103 -9.20 -23.51 5.26
CA VAL A 103 -9.48 -22.20 4.66
C VAL A 103 -8.21 -21.76 3.95
N GLN A 104 -8.36 -21.39 2.68
CA GLN A 104 -7.28 -20.79 1.91
C GLN A 104 -7.32 -19.27 2.12
N LEU A 105 -6.15 -18.67 2.32
CA LEU A 105 -5.97 -17.22 2.33
C LEU A 105 -5.91 -16.67 0.89
N ALA A 106 -5.32 -17.43 -0.02
CA ALA A 106 -5.15 -17.08 -1.43
C ALA A 106 -5.09 -18.34 -2.30
N ARG A 107 -4.98 -18.17 -3.64
CA ARG A 107 -4.71 -19.29 -4.55
C ARG A 107 -3.41 -20.03 -4.16
N PRO A 108 -3.30 -21.36 -4.39
CA PRO A 108 -2.16 -22.16 -3.93
C PRO A 108 -0.79 -21.61 -4.32
N GLU A 109 -0.65 -21.06 -5.53
CA GLU A 109 0.62 -20.49 -6.02
C GLU A 109 1.06 -19.27 -5.21
N ILE A 110 0.11 -18.50 -4.68
CA ILE A 110 0.38 -17.35 -3.81
C ILE A 110 0.68 -17.82 -2.39
N GLU A 111 -0.10 -18.77 -1.85
CA GLU A 111 0.19 -19.34 -0.52
C GLU A 111 1.60 -19.94 -0.43
N ASP A 112 2.06 -20.60 -1.51
CA ASP A 112 3.42 -21.14 -1.58
C ASP A 112 4.50 -20.06 -1.47
N LYS A 113 4.27 -18.88 -2.08
CA LYS A 113 5.17 -17.73 -1.92
C LYS A 113 5.06 -17.12 -0.52
N LEU A 114 3.84 -16.96 0.00
CA LEU A 114 3.54 -16.39 1.31
C LEU A 114 4.24 -17.11 2.47
N LYS A 115 4.47 -18.43 2.36
CA LYS A 115 5.26 -19.20 3.34
C LYS A 115 6.64 -18.63 3.61
N ASN A 116 7.19 -17.84 2.68
CA ASN A 116 8.52 -17.29 2.80
C ASN A 116 8.57 -15.86 3.33
N TYR A 117 7.44 -15.20 3.57
CA TYR A 117 7.38 -13.83 4.11
C TYR A 117 7.11 -13.87 5.61
N ASN A 118 7.58 -12.84 6.32
CA ASN A 118 7.47 -12.71 7.78
C ASN A 118 6.94 -11.33 8.21
N LYS A 119 6.69 -10.44 7.24
CA LYS A 119 6.13 -9.11 7.47
C LYS A 119 4.99 -8.86 6.50
N VAL A 120 4.00 -8.10 6.96
CA VAL A 120 3.00 -7.45 6.12
C VAL A 120 3.06 -5.95 6.37
N VAL A 121 3.08 -5.19 5.29
CA VAL A 121 3.10 -3.72 5.29
C VAL A 121 1.80 -3.24 4.68
N SER A 122 0.98 -2.57 5.48
CA SER A 122 -0.36 -2.11 5.09
C SER A 122 -0.32 -0.62 4.78
N PHE A 123 -0.70 -0.28 3.55
CA PHE A 123 -0.78 1.07 3.02
C PHE A 123 -2.25 1.47 2.96
N VAL A 124 -2.69 2.34 3.87
CA VAL A 124 -4.10 2.72 4.00
C VAL A 124 -4.29 4.17 3.55
N TRP A 125 -5.21 4.40 2.63
CA TRP A 125 -5.55 5.75 2.15
C TRP A 125 -7.05 6.02 2.18
N HIS A 126 -7.38 7.30 2.22
CA HIS A 126 -8.74 7.80 2.14
C HIS A 126 -9.05 8.18 0.69
N ALA A 127 -10.06 7.54 0.10
CA ALA A 127 -10.50 7.84 -1.26
C ALA A 127 -10.98 9.30 -1.47
N SER A 128 -11.16 10.05 -0.38
CA SER A 128 -11.54 11.46 -0.41
C SER A 128 -10.37 12.42 -0.56
N GLU A 129 -9.12 11.95 -0.46
CA GLU A 129 -7.89 12.74 -0.60
C GLU A 129 -7.20 12.39 -1.93
N SER A 130 -7.03 13.38 -2.81
CA SER A 130 -6.70 13.11 -4.22
C SER A 130 -5.32 12.53 -4.45
N PHE A 131 -4.37 12.74 -3.53
CA PHE A 131 -2.99 12.28 -3.70
C PHE A 131 -2.60 11.12 -2.79
N GLU A 132 -3.43 10.74 -1.82
CA GLU A 132 -3.10 9.59 -0.97
C GLU A 132 -3.07 8.28 -1.78
N PHE A 133 -3.98 8.13 -2.75
CA PHE A 133 -3.98 6.99 -3.67
C PHE A 133 -2.67 6.88 -4.47
N ARG A 134 -2.12 8.01 -4.93
CA ARG A 134 -0.82 8.06 -5.63
C ARG A 134 0.28 7.50 -4.74
N PHE A 135 0.38 7.99 -3.51
CA PHE A 135 1.44 7.60 -2.60
C PHE A 135 1.30 6.16 -2.14
N ALA A 136 0.10 5.72 -1.75
CA ALA A 136 -0.14 4.34 -1.34
C ALA A 136 0.18 3.36 -2.48
N SER A 137 -0.29 3.62 -3.70
CA SER A 137 -0.12 2.72 -4.84
C SER A 137 1.31 2.68 -5.38
N LEU A 138 1.97 3.84 -5.58
CA LEU A 138 3.36 3.82 -6.04
C LEU A 138 4.31 3.26 -4.98
N THR A 139 4.13 3.64 -3.71
CA THR A 139 5.06 3.21 -2.66
C THR A 139 4.94 1.70 -2.41
N SER A 140 3.73 1.15 -2.40
CA SER A 140 3.52 -0.29 -2.29
C SER A 140 4.09 -1.05 -3.49
N ALA A 141 3.86 -0.56 -4.71
CA ALA A 141 4.39 -1.17 -5.94
C ALA A 141 5.93 -1.14 -5.98
N ILE A 142 6.55 -0.02 -5.62
CA ILE A 142 8.00 0.11 -5.52
C ILE A 142 8.56 -0.79 -4.42
N LEU A 143 7.88 -0.89 -3.27
CA LEU A 143 8.32 -1.80 -2.20
C LEU A 143 8.32 -3.26 -2.65
N ILE A 144 7.34 -3.68 -3.47
CA ILE A 144 7.32 -5.00 -4.08
C ILE A 144 8.53 -5.21 -4.99
N GLU A 145 8.79 -4.27 -5.90
CA GLU A 145 9.94 -4.31 -6.82
C GLU A 145 11.27 -4.43 -6.06
N LEU A 146 11.44 -3.65 -4.99
CA LEU A 146 12.66 -3.62 -4.20
C LEU A 146 12.86 -4.83 -3.30
N THR A 147 11.79 -5.53 -2.93
CA THR A 147 11.86 -6.62 -1.93
C THR A 147 11.48 -8.00 -2.46
N ASP A 148 11.14 -8.10 -3.75
CA ASP A 148 10.56 -9.32 -4.35
C ASP A 148 9.35 -9.81 -3.55
N GLY A 149 8.52 -8.84 -3.15
CA GLY A 149 7.31 -9.06 -2.35
C GLY A 149 6.11 -9.47 -3.22
N ILE A 150 4.94 -9.52 -2.59
CA ILE A 150 3.64 -9.68 -3.26
C ILE A 150 2.69 -8.68 -2.63
N CYS A 151 1.79 -8.04 -3.40
CA CYS A 151 0.64 -7.37 -2.79
C CYS A 151 -0.67 -8.10 -2.97
N SER A 152 -1.52 -7.84 -1.99
CA SER A 152 -2.96 -8.02 -2.05
C SER A 152 -3.64 -6.67 -2.06
N TYR A 153 -4.70 -6.56 -2.86
CA TYR A 153 -5.73 -5.53 -2.75
C TYR A 153 -6.99 -6.20 -2.17
N PRO A 154 -7.18 -6.16 -0.84
CA PRO A 154 -8.17 -7.03 -0.19
C PRO A 154 -9.61 -6.74 -0.56
N ALA A 155 -9.94 -5.49 -0.89
CA ALA A 155 -11.30 -5.10 -1.24
C ALA A 155 -11.84 -5.84 -2.47
N ASP A 156 -10.96 -6.26 -3.39
CA ASP A 156 -11.33 -6.97 -4.62
C ASP A 156 -10.79 -8.42 -4.67
N ASP A 157 -10.16 -8.91 -3.59
CA ASP A 157 -9.46 -10.21 -3.54
C ASP A 157 -8.44 -10.40 -4.69
N ILE A 158 -7.74 -9.31 -5.04
CA ILE A 158 -6.75 -9.32 -6.12
C ILE A 158 -5.35 -9.47 -5.53
N TRP A 159 -4.53 -10.30 -6.18
CA TRP A 159 -3.12 -10.52 -5.86
C TRP A 159 -2.24 -10.15 -7.04
N TYR A 160 -1.31 -9.22 -6.83
CA TYR A 160 -0.38 -8.76 -7.86
C TYR A 160 1.02 -9.27 -7.58
N GLU A 161 1.68 -9.68 -8.66
CA GLU A 161 3.09 -10.08 -8.67
C GLU A 161 3.95 -8.92 -9.19
N THR A 162 5.25 -8.98 -8.95
CA THR A 162 6.22 -7.89 -9.19
C THR A 162 6.22 -7.36 -10.64
N GLU A 163 6.00 -8.21 -11.63
CA GLU A 163 6.20 -7.83 -13.03
C GLU A 163 5.22 -6.74 -13.53
N GLY A 164 5.79 -5.57 -13.84
CA GLY A 164 5.08 -4.41 -14.39
C GLY A 164 4.13 -3.74 -13.41
N ILE A 165 4.24 -4.02 -12.10
CA ILE A 165 3.29 -3.49 -11.11
C ILE A 165 3.39 -1.97 -10.96
N VAL A 166 4.60 -1.41 -10.99
CA VAL A 166 4.81 0.04 -10.82
C VAL A 166 4.23 0.82 -12.00
N ASP A 167 4.42 0.34 -13.23
CA ASP A 167 3.87 0.99 -14.43
C ASP A 167 2.35 0.91 -14.49
N LYS A 168 1.76 -0.21 -14.05
CA LYS A 168 0.30 -0.35 -13.91
C LYS A 168 -0.26 0.62 -12.88
N ALA A 169 0.34 0.66 -11.68
CA ALA A 169 -0.05 1.58 -10.63
C ALA A 169 0.03 3.04 -11.11
N PHE A 170 1.13 3.42 -11.77
CA PHE A 170 1.28 4.76 -12.31
C PHE A 170 0.21 5.10 -13.35
N LYS A 171 -0.10 4.17 -14.26
CA LYS A 171 -1.16 4.36 -15.25
C LYS A 171 -2.52 4.61 -14.58
N GLU A 172 -2.90 3.80 -13.60
CA GLU A 172 -4.16 3.95 -12.86
C GLU A 172 -4.23 5.29 -12.12
N ILE A 173 -3.12 5.71 -11.49
CA ILE A 173 -3.00 7.02 -10.86
C ILE A 173 -3.23 8.14 -11.87
N LYS A 174 -2.61 8.07 -13.05
CA LYS A 174 -2.78 9.09 -14.09
C LYS A 174 -4.22 9.14 -14.58
N GLU A 175 -4.87 8.00 -14.80
CA GLU A 175 -6.27 7.94 -15.21
C GLU A 175 -7.19 8.55 -14.15
N TYR A 176 -6.98 8.22 -12.87
CA TYR A 176 -7.71 8.81 -11.74
C TYR A 176 -7.49 10.33 -11.66
N GLU A 177 -6.24 10.79 -11.60
CA GLU A 177 -5.91 12.21 -11.44
C GLU A 177 -6.41 13.07 -12.61
N GLN A 178 -6.40 12.54 -13.83
CA GLN A 178 -6.92 13.22 -15.02
C GLN A 178 -8.45 13.30 -15.03
N SER A 179 -9.14 12.40 -14.31
CA SER A 179 -10.60 12.44 -14.19
C SER A 179 -11.10 13.55 -13.27
N LEU A 180 -10.24 14.06 -12.38
CA LEU A 180 -10.59 15.08 -11.39
C LEU A 180 -10.71 16.47 -12.00
N ASN A 181 -11.76 17.20 -11.63
CA ASN A 181 -11.87 18.62 -11.93
C ASN A 181 -11.48 19.51 -10.74
N LYS A 182 -11.43 20.83 -10.96
CA LYS A 182 -11.01 21.82 -9.93
C LYS A 182 -11.84 21.81 -8.64
N LYS A 183 -13.10 21.34 -8.69
CA LYS A 183 -13.97 21.26 -7.51
C LYS A 183 -13.83 19.94 -6.74
N GLU A 184 -13.31 18.91 -7.41
CA GLU A 184 -13.15 17.56 -6.85
C GLU A 184 -11.77 17.36 -6.27
N ILE A 185 -10.76 18.02 -6.87
CA ILE A 185 -9.40 17.87 -6.40
C ILE A 185 -9.23 18.43 -5.00
N LYS A 186 -8.66 17.62 -4.11
CA LYS A 186 -8.27 18.01 -2.76
C LYS A 186 -6.76 17.91 -2.63
N TYR A 187 -6.17 18.98 -2.13
CA TYR A 187 -4.73 19.09 -1.97
C TYR A 187 -4.42 20.00 -0.78
N HIS A 188 -3.23 19.80 -0.21
CA HIS A 188 -2.72 20.58 0.92
C HIS A 188 -1.36 21.13 0.51
N GLU A 189 -1.13 22.42 0.77
CA GLU A 189 0.17 23.04 0.54
C GLU A 189 1.09 22.72 1.72
N PHE A 190 2.36 22.50 1.43
CA PHE A 190 3.35 22.21 2.46
C PHE A 190 3.80 23.52 3.13
N GLU A 191 3.57 23.64 4.43
CA GLU A 191 3.95 24.83 5.22
C GLU A 191 5.17 24.58 6.12
N GLY A 192 5.59 23.33 6.29
CA GLY A 192 6.69 22.92 7.17
C GLY A 192 6.49 21.49 7.69
N TRP A 193 7.57 20.90 8.20
CA TRP A 193 7.53 19.64 8.97
C TRP A 193 7.14 19.93 10.41
#